data_AF-Q1AT67-F1
#
_entry.id   AF-Q1AT67-F1
#
_cell.length_a   1.000
_cell.length_b   1.000
_cell.length_c   1.000
_cell.angle_alpha   90.00
_cell.angle_beta   90.00
_cell.angle_gamma   90.00
#
_symmetry.space_group_name_H-M   'P 1'
#
loop_
_entity.id
_entity.type
_entity.pdbx_description
1 polymer ?
#
loop_
_entity_poly.entity_id
_entity_poly.type
_entity_poly.pdbx_seq_one_letter_code
_entity_poly.pdbx_strand_id
1 'polypeptide(L)'
;MRGRLSVENVVDMLENARRRIVDQGRYDDGVARLYRCVEMYHQWRLMHGHGIDAGGVDWEGVSEEVRERFRREVGELPPVLDLTRARLLDGLLSGEEREDDAVFRDLLRQRNRSILAHGLEPIGERAARRFLEYVEGMVGEGGVRSAAVHATLKGL
;
A
#
# COMPACT_ATOMS: atom_id res chain seq x y z
N MET A 1 -13.91 17.99 8.04
CA MET A 1 -13.48 16.60 8.27
C MET A 1 -12.72 16.13 7.05
N ARG A 2 -11.42 15.84 7.16
CA ARG A 2 -10.78 14.97 6.15
C ARG A 2 -11.37 13.57 6.37
N GLY A 3 -11.96 12.99 5.33
CA GLY A 3 -12.57 11.66 5.43
C GLY A 3 -11.54 10.64 5.88
N ARG A 4 -11.93 9.76 6.82
CA ARG A 4 -11.09 8.64 7.27
C ARG A 4 -10.86 7.73 6.05
N LEU A 5 -9.61 7.36 5.78
CA LEU A 5 -9.23 6.50 4.67
C LEU A 5 -10.07 5.22 4.68
N SER A 6 -10.82 4.94 3.62
CA SER A 6 -11.69 3.76 3.54
C SER A 6 -11.18 2.71 2.57
N VAL A 7 -11.78 1.52 2.63
CA VAL A 7 -11.45 0.41 1.74
C VAL A 7 -11.80 0.73 0.28
N GLU A 8 -12.87 1.51 0.06
CA GLU A 8 -13.30 2.00 -1.25
C GLU A 8 -12.25 2.92 -1.85
N ASN A 9 -11.58 3.77 -1.04
CA ASN A 9 -10.51 4.61 -1.55
C ASN A 9 -9.33 3.78 -2.09
N VAL A 10 -9.03 2.62 -1.48
CA VAL A 10 -7.99 1.70 -1.97
C VAL A 10 -8.41 1.10 -3.31
N VAL A 11 -9.65 0.60 -3.41
CA VAL A 11 -10.19 0.02 -4.66
C VAL A 11 -10.24 1.06 -5.77
N ASP A 12 -10.72 2.27 -5.48
CA ASP A 12 -10.76 3.37 -6.45
C ASP A 12 -9.36 3.73 -6.96
N MET A 13 -8.36 3.74 -6.07
CA MET A 13 -6.97 4.00 -6.46
C MET A 13 -6.44 2.89 -7.38
N LEU A 14 -6.74 1.62 -7.08
CA LEU A 14 -6.37 0.48 -7.92
C LEU A 14 -7.01 0.57 -9.31
N GLU A 15 -8.31 0.83 -9.39
CA GLU A 15 -9.00 0.95 -10.68
C GLU A 15 -8.56 2.21 -11.44
N ASN A 16 -8.16 3.28 -10.74
CA ASN A 16 -7.52 4.43 -11.38
C ASN A 16 -6.16 4.06 -11.98
N ALA A 17 -5.34 3.29 -11.25
CA ALA A 17 -4.07 2.78 -11.74
C ALA A 17 -4.26 1.88 -12.97
N ARG A 18 -5.21 0.94 -12.91
CA ARG A 18 -5.60 0.07 -14.04
C ARG A 18 -5.91 0.90 -15.29
N ARG A 19 -6.79 1.90 -15.19
CA ARG A 19 -7.13 2.75 -16.35
C ARG A 19 -5.92 3.43 -16.97
N ARG A 20 -4.98 3.92 -16.15
CA ARG A 20 -3.74 4.54 -16.66
C ARG A 20 -2.87 3.54 -17.41
N ILE A 21 -2.74 2.32 -16.89
CA ILE A 21 -1.86 1.28 -17.46
C ILE A 21 -2.48 0.64 -18.69
N VAL A 22 -3.71 0.13 -18.57
CA VAL A 22 -4.36 -0.74 -19.56
C VAL A 22 -5.00 0.08 -20.68
N ASP A 23 -5.73 1.13 -20.34
CA ASP A 23 -6.56 1.83 -21.33
C ASP A 23 -5.82 3.01 -21.99
N GLN A 24 -4.84 3.60 -21.29
CA GLN A 24 -4.22 4.86 -21.70
C GLN A 24 -2.71 4.75 -22.02
N GLY A 25 -2.07 3.61 -21.72
CA GLY A 25 -0.63 3.44 -21.92
C GLY A 25 0.25 4.41 -21.12
N ARG A 26 -0.29 4.99 -20.04
CA ARG A 26 0.39 5.96 -19.16
C ARG A 26 1.07 5.24 -18.00
N TYR A 27 2.18 4.56 -18.28
CA TYR A 27 2.80 3.62 -17.34
C TYR A 27 3.39 4.28 -16.10
N ASP A 28 4.14 5.38 -16.23
CA ASP A 28 4.68 6.11 -15.07
C ASP A 28 3.57 6.57 -14.13
N ASP A 29 2.49 7.12 -14.71
CA ASP A 29 1.32 7.63 -14.02
C ASP A 29 0.54 6.50 -13.33
N GLY A 30 0.43 5.36 -13.99
CA GLY A 30 -0.16 4.14 -13.46
C GLY A 30 0.61 3.55 -12.29
N VAL A 31 1.93 3.42 -12.41
CA VAL A 31 2.77 2.86 -11.33
C VAL A 31 2.85 3.80 -10.13
N ALA A 32 2.85 5.12 -10.32
CA ALA A 32 2.73 6.07 -9.21
C ALA A 32 1.42 5.84 -8.41
N ARG A 33 0.33 5.49 -9.09
CA ARG A 33 -0.95 5.15 -8.43
C ARG A 33 -0.93 3.77 -7.79
N LEU A 34 -0.27 2.78 -8.38
CA LEU A 34 -0.08 1.48 -7.74
C LEU A 34 0.71 1.60 -6.43
N TYR A 35 1.77 2.42 -6.43
CA TYR A 35 2.51 2.73 -5.21
C TYR A 35 1.59 3.33 -4.15
N ARG A 36 0.80 4.35 -4.50
CA ARG A 36 -0.14 4.97 -3.57
C ARG A 36 -1.24 4.01 -3.11
N CYS A 37 -1.71 3.12 -4.00
CA CYS A 37 -2.68 2.08 -3.67
C CYS A 37 -2.14 1.15 -2.58
N VAL A 38 -0.89 0.70 -2.70
CA VAL A 38 -0.26 -0.19 -1.71
C VAL A 38 -0.06 0.53 -0.38
N GLU A 39 0.38 1.79 -0.41
CA GLU A 39 0.48 2.61 0.80
C GLU A 39 -0.88 2.76 1.49
N MET A 40 -1.93 3.11 0.73
CA MET A 40 -3.29 3.24 1.26
C MET A 40 -3.81 1.92 1.82
N TYR A 41 -3.52 0.79 1.18
CA TYR A 41 -3.94 -0.52 1.66
C TYR A 41 -3.39 -0.80 3.06
N HIS A 42 -2.09 -0.63 3.28
CA HIS A 42 -1.48 -0.85 4.60
C HIS A 42 -1.89 0.22 5.62
N GLN A 43 -2.02 1.49 5.21
CA GLN A 43 -2.56 2.55 6.08
C GLN A 43 -3.99 2.23 6.54
N TRP A 44 -4.83 1.72 5.64
CA TRP A 44 -6.20 1.31 5.95
C TRP A 44 -6.21 0.13 6.92
N ARG A 45 -5.40 -0.90 6.69
CA ARG A 45 -5.28 -2.06 7.60
C ARG A 45 -4.81 -1.68 9.00
N LEU A 46 -3.77 -0.88 9.10
CA LEU A 46 -3.28 -0.36 10.38
C LEU A 46 -4.38 0.39 11.14
N MET A 47 -5.10 1.27 10.44
CA MET A 47 -6.16 2.07 11.03
C MET A 47 -7.38 1.24 11.44
N HIS A 48 -7.83 0.30 10.61
CA HIS A 48 -9.08 -0.45 10.83
C HIS A 48 -8.89 -1.72 11.64
N GLY A 49 -7.79 -2.43 11.44
CA GLY A 49 -7.46 -3.66 12.16
C GLY A 49 -6.84 -3.39 13.52
N HIS A 50 -6.08 -2.30 13.67
CA HIS A 50 -5.25 -2.05 14.86
C HIS A 50 -5.44 -0.67 15.50
N GLY A 51 -6.24 0.22 14.91
CA GLY A 51 -6.46 1.57 15.43
C GLY A 51 -5.24 2.51 15.29
N ILE A 52 -4.27 2.16 14.45
CA ILE A 52 -3.00 2.89 14.31
C ILE A 52 -3.06 3.87 13.14
N ASP A 53 -2.75 5.15 13.39
CA ASP A 53 -2.57 6.16 12.35
C ASP A 53 -1.12 6.19 11.85
N ALA A 54 -0.89 5.76 10.62
CA ALA A 54 0.43 5.82 9.98
C ALA A 54 0.96 7.26 9.79
N GLY A 55 0.07 8.27 9.84
CA GLY A 55 0.42 9.70 9.79
C GLY A 55 0.82 10.30 11.14
N GLY A 56 0.73 9.53 12.23
CA GLY A 56 1.01 9.97 13.60
C GLY A 56 0.92 8.78 14.55
N VAL A 57 1.91 7.90 14.49
CA VAL A 57 1.89 6.62 15.22
C VAL A 57 2.06 6.86 16.72
N ASP A 58 1.08 6.40 17.50
CA ASP A 58 1.22 6.25 18.94
C ASP A 58 1.88 4.90 19.26
N TRP A 59 3.20 4.93 19.46
CA TRP A 59 3.97 3.74 19.77
C TRP A 59 3.72 3.19 21.18
N GLU A 60 3.16 3.97 22.11
CA GLU A 60 2.81 3.46 23.45
C GLU A 60 1.65 2.46 23.38
N GLY A 61 0.76 2.63 22.40
CA GLY A 61 -0.34 1.69 22.10
C GLY A 61 0.10 0.41 21.39
N VAL A 62 1.35 0.30 20.94
CA VAL A 62 1.88 -0.90 20.26
C VAL A 62 2.63 -1.79 21.25
N SER A 63 2.41 -3.11 21.20
CA SER A 63 3.08 -4.06 22.10
C SER A 63 4.60 -3.95 22.03
N GLU A 64 5.28 -4.15 23.17
CA GLU A 64 6.74 -4.06 23.24
C GLU A 64 7.42 -5.05 22.28
N GLU A 65 6.88 -6.27 22.16
CA GLU A 65 7.37 -7.28 21.23
C GLU A 65 7.39 -6.78 19.78
N VAL A 66 6.28 -6.21 19.30
CA VAL A 66 6.19 -5.66 17.94
C VAL A 66 7.13 -4.47 17.77
N ARG A 67 7.24 -3.60 18.80
CA ARG A 67 8.17 -2.46 18.78
C ARG A 67 9.62 -2.89 18.67
N GLU A 68 10.04 -3.90 19.43
CA GLU A 68 11.40 -4.44 19.32
C GLU A 68 11.67 -5.02 17.94
N ARG A 69 10.75 -5.84 17.42
CA ARG A 69 10.90 -6.45 16.09
C ARG A 69 10.97 -5.39 15.00
N PHE A 70 10.09 -4.40 15.04
CA PHE A 70 10.12 -3.28 14.11
C PHE A 70 11.46 -2.51 14.19
N ARG A 71 11.93 -2.21 15.41
CA ARG A 71 13.20 -1.50 15.63
C ARG A 71 14.41 -2.29 15.14
N ARG A 72 14.40 -3.62 15.22
CA ARG A 72 15.48 -4.46 14.67
C ARG A 72 15.61 -4.29 13.15
N GLU A 73 14.50 -4.11 12.45
CA GLU A 73 14.47 -3.96 10.99
C GLU A 73 14.79 -2.52 10.53
N VAL A 74 14.34 -1.50 11.26
CA VAL A 74 14.43 -0.09 10.79
C VAL A 74 15.26 0.85 11.68
N GLY A 75 15.77 0.37 12.80
CA GLY A 75 16.65 1.11 13.73
C GLY A 75 15.93 2.02 14.73
N GLU A 76 14.87 2.73 14.33
CA GLU A 76 14.13 3.66 15.19
C GLU A 76 12.60 3.54 15.05
N LEU A 77 11.86 4.19 15.96
CA LEU A 77 10.40 4.28 15.92
C LEU A 77 9.99 5.66 15.39
N PRO A 78 9.69 5.79 14.09
CA PRO A 78 9.38 7.09 13.50
C PRO A 78 7.94 7.51 13.80
N PRO A 79 7.65 8.82 13.89
CA PRO A 79 6.30 9.32 14.14
C PRO A 79 5.37 9.15 12.94
N VAL A 80 5.92 9.04 11.72
CA VAL A 80 5.18 8.88 10.47
C VAL A 80 5.78 7.72 9.68
N LEU A 81 4.92 6.86 9.13
CA LEU A 81 5.34 5.70 8.34
C LEU A 81 5.20 6.01 6.85
N ASP A 82 6.28 5.78 6.10
CA ASP A 82 6.19 5.61 4.65
C ASP A 82 5.61 4.23 4.31
N LEU A 83 5.38 3.98 3.02
CA LEU A 83 4.87 2.72 2.52
C LEU A 83 5.64 1.49 3.06
N THR A 84 6.97 1.49 3.01
CA THR A 84 7.79 0.34 3.44
C THR A 84 7.60 0.05 4.92
N ARG A 85 7.62 1.11 5.75
CA ARG A 85 7.43 1.01 7.20
C ARG A 85 6.00 0.65 7.58
N ALA A 86 5.00 1.20 6.89
CA ALA A 86 3.60 0.84 7.09
C ALA A 86 3.34 -0.63 6.76
N ARG A 87 3.89 -1.13 5.64
CA ARG A 87 3.82 -2.55 5.24
C ARG A 87 4.49 -3.47 6.25
N LEU A 88 5.65 -3.09 6.78
CA LEU A 88 6.35 -3.85 7.81
C LEU A 88 5.51 -3.94 9.09
N LEU A 89 5.04 -2.81 9.61
CA LEU A 89 4.25 -2.80 10.84
C LEU A 89 2.95 -3.59 10.69
N ASP A 90 2.25 -3.44 9.56
CA ASP A 90 1.05 -4.23 9.24
C ASP A 90 1.34 -5.73 9.23
N GLY A 91 2.44 -6.15 8.59
CA GLY A 91 2.87 -7.55 8.58
C GLY A 91 3.16 -8.11 9.98
N LEU A 92 3.89 -7.36 10.82
CA LEU A 92 4.20 -7.76 12.19
C LEU A 92 2.93 -7.90 13.06
N LEU A 93 1.95 -7.03 12.86
CA LEU A 93 0.70 -7.03 13.64
C LEU A 93 -0.31 -8.07 13.17
N SER A 94 -0.33 -8.36 11.87
CA SER A 94 -1.24 -9.36 11.27
C SER A 94 -0.66 -10.77 11.27
N GLY A 95 0.63 -10.93 11.54
CA GLY A 95 1.34 -12.21 11.38
C GLY A 95 1.55 -12.60 9.91
N GLU A 96 1.26 -11.70 8.97
CA GLU A 96 1.45 -11.87 7.53
C GLU A 96 2.80 -11.30 7.08
N GLU A 97 3.86 -11.59 7.82
CA GLU A 97 5.20 -11.17 7.45
C GLU A 97 5.57 -11.80 6.11
N ARG A 98 5.64 -10.97 5.07
CA ARG A 98 5.94 -11.43 3.71
C ARG A 98 7.44 -11.55 3.56
N GLU A 99 7.92 -12.76 3.31
CA GLU A 99 9.28 -13.00 2.82
C GLU A 99 9.54 -12.23 1.52
N ASP A 100 10.84 -12.03 1.26
CA ASP A 100 11.45 -11.22 0.21
C ASP A 100 10.66 -11.11 -1.12
N ASP A 101 9.75 -10.12 -1.19
CA ASP A 101 8.85 -9.94 -2.33
C ASP A 101 9.57 -9.22 -3.48
N ALA A 102 10.10 -10.01 -4.42
CA ALA A 102 10.87 -9.51 -5.56
C ALA A 102 10.07 -8.54 -6.44
N VAL A 103 8.77 -8.76 -6.63
CA VAL A 103 7.93 -7.89 -7.47
C VAL A 103 7.71 -6.55 -6.80
N PHE A 104 7.44 -6.56 -5.50
CA PHE A 104 7.29 -5.34 -4.73
C PHE A 104 8.59 -4.52 -4.66
N ARG A 105 9.75 -5.16 -4.44
CA ARG A 105 11.05 -4.46 -4.49
C ARG A 105 11.31 -3.84 -5.86
N ASP A 106 10.97 -4.54 -6.93
CA ASP A 106 11.09 -4.04 -8.29
C ASP A 106 10.16 -2.84 -8.54
N LEU A 107 8.92 -2.88 -8.02
CA LEU A 107 7.98 -1.75 -8.05
C LEU A 107 8.59 -0.52 -7.37
N LEU A 108 9.08 -0.65 -6.14
CA LEU A 108 9.71 0.45 -5.40
C LEU A 108 10.91 1.02 -6.16
N ARG A 109 11.78 0.16 -6.68
CA ARG A 109 12.98 0.56 -7.42
C ARG A 109 12.61 1.35 -8.68
N GLN A 110 11.71 0.83 -9.50
CA GLN A 110 11.31 1.50 -10.75
C GLN A 110 10.54 2.79 -10.48
N ARG A 111 9.63 2.81 -9.49
CA ARG A 111 8.96 4.05 -9.06
C ARG A 111 9.97 5.11 -8.65
N ASN A 112 10.96 4.77 -7.82
CA ASN A 112 11.92 5.77 -7.33
C ASN A 112 12.80 6.35 -8.45
N ARG A 113 13.07 5.56 -9.49
CA ARG A 113 13.87 5.99 -10.64
C ARG A 113 13.05 6.67 -11.75
N SER A 114 11.73 6.74 -11.64
CA SER A 114 10.88 7.32 -12.68
C SER A 114 10.70 8.83 -12.56
N ILE A 115 10.25 9.43 -13.67
CA ILE A 115 10.08 10.89 -13.84
C ILE A 115 9.02 11.49 -12.90
N LEU A 116 8.04 10.70 -12.47
CA LEU A 116 7.01 11.14 -11.53
C LEU A 116 7.43 10.95 -10.05
N ALA A 117 8.69 10.62 -9.80
CA ALA A 117 9.29 10.55 -8.48
C ALA A 117 10.62 11.31 -8.45
N HIS A 118 11.76 10.61 -8.41
CA HIS A 118 13.07 11.19 -8.15
C HIS A 118 14.10 10.89 -9.26
N GLY A 119 13.73 10.20 -10.33
CA GLY A 119 14.65 9.85 -11.41
C GLY A 119 14.12 10.21 -12.79
N LEU A 120 14.71 9.62 -13.84
CA LEU A 120 14.43 9.90 -15.25
C LEU A 120 14.17 8.63 -16.07
N GLU A 121 14.18 7.43 -15.45
CA GLU A 121 13.99 6.15 -16.13
C GLU A 121 12.49 5.93 -16.42
N PRO A 122 12.06 5.80 -17.68
CA PRO A 122 10.66 5.56 -18.00
C PRO A 122 10.23 4.15 -17.57
N ILE A 123 8.98 4.02 -17.14
CA ILE A 123 8.42 2.71 -16.81
C ILE A 123 7.85 2.06 -18.09
N GLY A 124 8.30 0.82 -18.37
CA GLY A 124 7.80 0.04 -19.50
C GLY A 124 6.49 -0.68 -19.22
N GLU A 125 5.72 -0.93 -20.29
CA GLU A 125 4.41 -1.62 -20.24
C GLU A 125 4.46 -2.95 -19.49
N ARG A 126 5.43 -3.81 -19.82
CA ARG A 126 5.58 -5.13 -19.22
C ARG A 126 5.75 -5.05 -17.70
N ALA A 127 6.54 -4.08 -17.23
CA ALA A 127 6.75 -3.87 -15.80
C ALA A 127 5.46 -3.35 -15.15
N ALA A 128 4.82 -2.34 -15.76
CA ALA A 128 3.58 -1.76 -15.25
C ALA A 128 2.44 -2.79 -15.14
N ARG A 129 2.24 -3.63 -16.17
CA ARG A 129 1.23 -4.71 -16.14
C ARG A 129 1.52 -5.74 -15.05
N ARG A 130 2.77 -6.19 -14.92
CA ARG A 130 3.17 -7.12 -13.85
C ARG A 130 2.95 -6.54 -12.45
N PHE A 131 3.25 -5.24 -12.26
CA PHE A 131 2.98 -4.57 -10.99
C PHE A 131 1.48 -4.47 -10.71
N LEU A 132 0.69 -4.19 -11.73
CA LEU A 132 -0.77 -4.14 -11.62
C LEU A 132 -1.33 -5.49 -11.18
N GLU A 133 -0.96 -6.59 -11.85
CA GLU A 133 -1.38 -7.95 -11.48
C GLU A 133 -1.01 -8.29 -10.02
N TYR A 134 0.21 -7.94 -9.60
CA TYR A 134 0.66 -8.14 -8.23
C TYR A 134 -0.19 -7.38 -7.20
N VAL A 135 -0.46 -6.08 -7.45
CA VAL A 135 -1.28 -5.27 -6.54
C VAL A 135 -2.74 -5.73 -6.56
N GLU A 136 -3.26 -6.18 -7.70
CA GLU A 136 -4.60 -6.77 -7.79
C GLU A 136 -4.75 -8.04 -6.96
N GLY A 137 -3.74 -8.92 -6.97
CA GLY A 137 -3.71 -10.11 -6.11
C GLY A 137 -3.74 -9.71 -4.63
N MET A 138 -2.85 -8.79 -4.24
CA MET A 138 -2.78 -8.30 -2.85
C MET A 138 -4.10 -7.69 -2.36
N VAL A 139 -4.73 -6.83 -3.17
CA VAL A 139 -6.01 -6.20 -2.79
C VAL A 139 -7.18 -7.20 -2.91
N GLY A 140 -7.14 -8.14 -3.85
CA GLY A 140 -8.18 -9.15 -4.06
C GLY A 140 -8.23 -10.23 -2.99
N GLU A 141 -7.07 -10.75 -2.57
CA GLU A 141 -6.92 -11.81 -1.56
C GLU A 141 -7.35 -11.35 -0.15
N GLY A 142 -7.20 -10.05 0.16
CA GLY A 142 -7.58 -9.48 1.46
C GLY A 142 -9.09 -9.28 1.69
N GLY A 143 -9.97 -9.82 0.84
CA GLY A 143 -11.43 -9.67 0.96
C GLY A 143 -11.96 -8.23 0.70
N VAL A 144 -11.08 -7.30 0.32
CA VAL A 144 -11.37 -5.87 0.09
C VAL A 144 -12.46 -5.67 -0.97
N ARG A 145 -12.39 -6.40 -2.09
CA ARG A 145 -13.42 -6.31 -3.15
C ARG A 145 -14.80 -6.76 -2.64
N SER A 146 -14.86 -7.72 -1.72
CA SER A 146 -16.11 -8.17 -1.09
C SER A 146 -16.61 -7.18 -0.03
N ALA A 147 -15.70 -6.63 0.77
CA ALA A 147 -16.01 -5.64 1.81
C ALA A 147 -16.57 -4.32 1.23
N ALA A 148 -16.00 -3.83 0.12
CA ALA A 148 -16.48 -2.64 -0.58
C ALA A 148 -17.90 -2.83 -1.16
N VAL A 149 -18.21 -4.03 -1.67
CA VAL A 149 -19.56 -4.37 -2.15
C VAL A 149 -20.56 -4.37 -0.98
N HIS A 150 -20.18 -4.90 0.19
CA HIS A 150 -21.06 -4.95 1.36
C HIS A 150 -21.31 -3.58 2.01
N ALA A 151 -20.29 -2.71 2.03
CA ALA A 151 -20.45 -1.33 2.50
C ALA A 151 -21.43 -0.52 1.64
N THR A 152 -21.40 -0.75 0.32
CA THR A 152 -22.32 -0.09 -0.63
C THR A 152 -23.78 -0.54 -0.43
N LEU A 153 -24.01 -1.79 -0.04
CA LEU A 153 -25.35 -2.34 0.22
C LEU A 153 -25.94 -1.94 1.58
N LYS A 154 -25.12 -1.56 2.56
CA LYS A 154 -25.58 -1.08 3.88
C LYS A 154 -25.89 0.41 3.92
N GLY A 155 -25.62 1.14 2.84
CA GLY A 155 -25.87 2.58 2.70
C GLY A 155 -27.13 2.95 1.90
N LEU A 156 -27.96 1.96 1.53
CA LEU A 156 -29.29 2.11 0.93
C LEU A 156 -30.36 1.64 1.93
#